data_AF-T5A7V8-F1
#
_entry.id   AF-T5A7V8-F1
#
_cell.length_a   1.000
_cell.length_b   1.000
_cell.length_c   1.000
_cell.angle_alpha   90.00
_cell.angle_beta   90.00
_cell.angle_gamma   90.00
#
_symmetry.space_group_name_H-M   'P 1'
#
loop_
_entity.id
_entity.type
_entity.pdbx_description
1 polymer ?
#
loop_
_entity_poly.entity_id
_entity_poly.type
_entity_poly.pdbx_seq_one_letter_code
_entity_poly.pdbx_strand_id
1 'polypeptide(L)'
;MKLNISYPANGSQKLIDIEDERKLAVFMEKRTYAHDEMRALRLDAIRAARPPRRWGLILGSLGRQGNPHTMGLIRRRLEERGIPYVELLLSEIVPGKLALMGDVECWVQVACPRLSIDWGYAFPRPLLTPYEAQVALGVRDGWDKDGGGGVYPMDYYGRDGLGRTKPAVEGDERGDVVVEAG
;
A
#
# COMPACT_ATOMS: atom_id res chain seq x y z
N MET A 1 23.84 -17.35 10.13
CA MET A 1 22.79 -16.30 10.29
C MET A 1 21.92 -16.60 11.52
N LYS A 2 21.41 -15.58 12.23
CA LYS A 2 20.45 -15.75 13.34
C LYS A 2 19.01 -15.60 12.83
N LEU A 3 18.21 -16.66 12.91
CA LEU A 3 16.79 -16.62 12.57
C LEU A 3 15.97 -16.42 13.84
N ASN A 4 15.10 -15.42 13.88
CA ASN A 4 14.16 -15.25 14.98
C ASN A 4 12.85 -15.97 14.65
N ILE A 5 12.55 -17.05 15.38
CA ILE A 5 11.29 -17.79 15.26
C ILE A 5 10.38 -17.41 16.43
N SER A 6 9.19 -16.91 16.10
CA SER A 6 8.12 -16.63 17.05
C SER A 6 7.18 -17.84 17.16
N TYR A 7 6.86 -18.26 18.38
CA TYR A 7 5.92 -19.34 18.67
C TYR A 7 4.55 -18.76 19.09
N PRO A 8 3.54 -18.76 18.21
CA PRO A 8 2.28 -18.07 18.47
C PRO A 8 1.50 -18.63 19.66
N ALA A 9 1.65 -19.93 19.93
CA ALA A 9 0.92 -20.63 20.99
C ALA A 9 1.33 -20.22 22.41
N ASN A 10 2.55 -19.72 22.60
CA ASN A 10 3.07 -19.37 23.93
C ASN A 10 3.75 -17.98 23.97
N GLY A 11 3.77 -17.25 22.86
CA GLY A 11 4.34 -15.90 22.76
C GLY A 11 5.86 -15.83 22.90
N SER A 12 6.55 -16.97 22.98
CA SER A 12 8.01 -17.01 23.11
C SER A 12 8.70 -16.78 21.75
N GLN A 13 9.88 -16.17 21.79
CA GLN A 13 10.74 -16.02 20.63
C GLN A 13 12.05 -16.77 20.87
N LYS A 14 12.47 -17.54 19.88
CA LYS A 14 13.75 -18.27 19.93
C LYS A 14 14.64 -17.81 18.79
N LEU A 15 15.84 -17.40 19.16
CA LEU A 15 16.91 -17.16 18.22
C LEU A 15 17.58 -18.49 17.89
N ILE A 16 17.60 -18.85 16.62
CA ILE A 16 18.27 -20.06 16.14
C ILE A 16 19.46 -19.62 15.32
N ASP A 17 20.64 -20.03 15.76
CA ASP A 17 21.87 -19.91 15.00
C ASP A 17 21.85 -20.93 13.87
N ILE A 18 21.93 -20.43 12.64
CA ILE A 18 21.96 -21.25 11.44
C ILE A 18 23.39 -21.25 10.90
N GLU A 19 24.00 -22.43 10.99
CA GLU A 19 25.39 -22.71 10.60
C GLU A 19 25.53 -22.97 9.09
N ASP A 20 24.48 -23.47 8.43
CA ASP A 20 24.50 -23.82 7.00
C ASP A 20 23.43 -23.05 6.23
N GLU A 21 23.86 -22.00 5.53
CA GLU A 21 23.01 -21.14 4.71
C GLU A 21 22.38 -21.86 3.51
N ARG A 22 22.97 -22.97 3.03
CA ARG A 22 22.44 -23.72 1.88
C ARG A 22 21.16 -24.47 2.23
N LYS A 23 20.99 -24.88 3.49
CA LYS A 23 19.73 -25.46 3.99
C LYS A 23 18.60 -24.44 4.04
N LEU A 24 18.93 -23.17 4.25
CA LEU A 24 17.97 -22.07 4.14
C LEU A 24 17.67 -21.69 2.70
N ALA A 25 18.59 -21.90 1.75
CA ALA A 25 18.40 -21.51 0.35
C ALA A 25 17.15 -22.15 -0.29
N VAL A 26 16.69 -23.30 0.20
CA VAL A 26 15.44 -23.94 -0.24
C VAL A 26 14.20 -23.20 0.27
N PHE A 27 14.28 -22.55 1.44
CA PHE A 27 13.19 -21.75 2.04
C PHE A 27 13.27 -20.26 1.68
N MET A 28 14.48 -19.76 1.49
CA MET A 28 14.85 -18.42 1.06
C MET A 28 15.09 -18.37 -0.45
N GLU A 29 14.59 -19.38 -1.17
CA GLU A 29 14.78 -19.51 -2.61
C GLU A 29 14.45 -18.16 -3.22
N LYS A 30 15.48 -17.50 -3.78
CA LYS A 30 15.32 -16.35 -4.67
C LYS A 30 14.59 -16.89 -5.90
N ARG A 31 13.32 -17.24 -5.75
CA ARG A 31 12.40 -17.20 -6.87
C ARG A 31 12.54 -15.78 -7.36
N THR A 32 13.01 -15.65 -8.59
CA THR A 32 13.04 -14.39 -9.29
C THR A 32 11.62 -13.87 -9.24
N TYR A 33 11.32 -13.01 -8.27
CA TYR A 33 10.05 -12.33 -8.21
C TYR A 33 10.02 -11.52 -9.49
N ALA A 34 9.00 -11.73 -10.32
CA ALA A 34 8.84 -11.02 -11.58
C ALA A 34 8.50 -9.56 -11.27
N HIS A 35 9.50 -8.80 -10.82
CA HIS A 35 9.35 -7.43 -10.37
C HIS A 35 8.84 -6.56 -11.52
N ASP A 36 9.26 -6.83 -12.75
CA ASP A 36 8.81 -6.10 -13.92
C ASP A 36 7.33 -6.35 -14.21
N GLU A 37 6.88 -7.61 -14.10
CA GLU A 37 5.46 -7.97 -14.24
C GLU A 37 4.62 -7.33 -13.13
N MET A 38 5.06 -7.43 -11.87
CA MET A 38 4.39 -6.78 -10.75
C MET A 38 4.29 -5.26 -10.98
N ARG A 39 5.41 -4.61 -11.35
CA ARG A 39 5.43 -3.16 -11.62
C ARG A 39 4.49 -2.79 -12.76
N ALA A 40 4.43 -3.58 -13.83
CA ALA A 40 3.52 -3.36 -14.94
C ALA A 40 2.05 -3.43 -14.47
N LEU A 41 1.68 -4.49 -13.75
CA LEU A 41 0.34 -4.66 -13.18
C LEU A 41 -0.05 -3.50 -12.25
N ARG A 42 0.89 -3.03 -11.42
CA ARG A 42 0.64 -1.89 -10.51
C ARG A 42 0.50 -0.57 -11.27
N LEU A 43 1.31 -0.34 -12.29
CA LEU A 43 1.21 0.85 -13.13
C LEU A 43 -0.12 0.89 -13.89
N ASP A 44 -0.58 -0.26 -14.39
CA ASP A 44 -1.89 -0.37 -15.06
C ASP A 44 -3.04 -0.09 -14.08
N ALA A 45 -2.95 -0.57 -12.84
CA ALA A 45 -3.93 -0.24 -11.80
C ALA A 45 -3.98 1.28 -11.50
N ILE A 46 -2.82 1.94 -11.43
CA ILE A 46 -2.73 3.40 -11.23
C ILE A 46 -3.32 4.16 -12.42
N ARG A 47 -3.02 3.72 -13.65
CA ARG A 47 -3.55 4.32 -14.87
C ARG A 47 -5.06 4.16 -14.94
N ALA A 48 -5.58 2.98 -14.60
CA ALA A 48 -7.02 2.70 -14.57
C ALA A 48 -7.78 3.57 -13.53
N ALA A 49 -7.09 4.06 -12.50
CA ALA A 49 -7.65 4.97 -11.50
C ALA A 49 -7.82 6.43 -11.98
N ARG A 50 -7.25 6.82 -13.14
CA ARG A 50 -7.45 8.13 -13.79
C ARG A 50 -8.45 7.93 -14.95
N PRO A 51 -9.68 8.50 -14.99
CA PRO A 51 -10.11 9.90 -14.75
C PRO A 51 -10.89 10.09 -13.43
N PRO A 52 -11.47 11.28 -13.11
CA PRO A 52 -12.25 11.45 -11.88
C PRO A 52 -13.50 10.57 -11.89
N ARG A 53 -13.55 9.68 -10.90
CA ARG A 53 -14.57 8.64 -10.72
C ARG A 53 -14.98 8.62 -9.25
N ARG A 54 -15.96 7.80 -8.86
CA ARG A 54 -16.22 7.56 -7.43
C ARG A 54 -15.16 6.61 -6.85
N TRP A 55 -14.47 7.06 -5.80
CA TRP A 55 -13.42 6.31 -5.11
C TRP A 55 -13.97 5.64 -3.85
N GLY A 56 -13.33 4.56 -3.42
CA GLY A 56 -13.62 3.90 -2.16
C GLY A 56 -12.39 3.85 -1.28
N LEU A 57 -12.50 4.34 -0.06
CA LEU A 57 -11.45 4.27 0.95
C LEU A 57 -11.78 3.18 1.95
N ILE A 58 -10.87 2.23 2.12
CA ILE A 58 -11.03 1.11 3.05
C ILE A 58 -10.01 1.24 4.17
N LEU A 59 -10.48 1.30 5.41
CA LEU A 59 -9.64 1.14 6.60
C LEU A 59 -9.74 -0.31 7.08
N GLY A 60 -8.60 -1.00 7.16
CA GLY A 60 -8.53 -2.35 7.74
C GLY A 60 -8.65 -2.30 9.26
N SER A 61 -9.61 -3.01 9.84
CA SER A 61 -9.77 -3.13 11.30
C SER A 61 -9.06 -4.34 11.92
N LEU A 62 -8.50 -5.23 11.10
CA LEU A 62 -7.80 -6.42 11.58
C LEU A 62 -6.37 -6.11 12.04
N GLY A 63 -6.11 -6.31 13.33
CA GLY A 63 -4.80 -6.09 13.94
C GLY A 63 -4.36 -4.62 13.88
N ARG A 64 -3.04 -4.39 13.76
CA ARG A 64 -2.43 -3.03 13.66
C ARG A 64 -2.03 -2.68 12.23
N GLN A 65 -2.87 -3.07 11.26
CA GLN A 65 -2.60 -2.89 9.83
C GLN A 65 -3.15 -1.58 9.27
N GLY A 66 -4.32 -1.13 9.77
CA GLY A 66 -4.91 0.15 9.37
C GLY A 66 -4.27 1.35 10.07
N ASN A 67 -4.26 2.47 9.37
CA ASN A 67 -3.81 3.76 9.89
C ASN A 67 -4.81 4.88 9.52
N PRO A 68 -5.61 5.37 10.49
CA PRO A 68 -6.56 6.45 10.25
C PRO A 68 -5.91 7.74 9.71
N HIS A 69 -4.66 8.03 10.06
CA HIS A 69 -3.96 9.22 9.57
C HIS A 69 -3.64 9.12 8.08
N THR A 70 -3.22 7.94 7.62
CA THR A 70 -2.98 7.69 6.20
C THR A 70 -4.28 7.75 5.40
N MET A 71 -5.37 7.23 5.95
CA MET A 71 -6.70 7.39 5.35
C MET A 71 -7.12 8.85 5.28
N GLY A 72 -6.94 9.62 6.36
CA GLY A 72 -7.26 11.04 6.42
C GLY A 72 -6.47 11.89 5.41
N LEU A 73 -5.19 11.57 5.19
CA LEU A 73 -4.39 12.21 4.16
C LEU A 73 -5.02 12.02 2.78
N ILE A 74 -5.41 10.80 2.41
CA ILE A 74 -5.99 10.50 1.10
C ILE A 74 -7.38 11.12 0.96
N ARG A 75 -8.20 11.05 2.02
CA ARG A 75 -9.51 11.72 2.10
C ARG A 75 -9.39 13.19 1.75
N ARG A 76 -8.49 13.92 2.43
CA ARG A 76 -8.26 15.35 2.18
C ARG A 76 -7.89 15.62 0.73
N ARG A 77 -7.04 14.77 0.12
CA ARG A 77 -6.66 14.92 -1.30
C ARG A 77 -7.82 14.68 -2.27
N LEU A 78 -8.75 13.78 -1.95
CA LEU A 78 -9.95 13.54 -2.74
C LEU A 78 -10.92 14.72 -2.61
N GLU A 79 -11.12 15.24 -1.39
CA GLU A 79 -11.92 16.43 -1.11
C GLU A 79 -11.38 17.68 -1.84
N GLU A 80 -10.08 17.95 -1.76
CA GLU A 80 -9.39 19.07 -2.45
C GLU A 80 -9.60 19.03 -3.98
N ARG A 81 -9.82 17.84 -4.55
CA ARG A 81 -10.02 17.63 -5.99
C ARG A 81 -11.49 17.49 -6.38
N GLY A 82 -12.42 17.56 -5.44
CA GLY A 82 -13.85 17.36 -5.68
C GLY A 82 -14.19 15.94 -6.18
N ILE A 83 -13.37 14.94 -5.86
CA ILE A 83 -13.58 13.56 -6.28
C ILE A 83 -14.56 12.90 -5.30
N PRO A 84 -15.72 12.39 -5.74
CA PRO A 84 -16.67 11.73 -4.84
C PRO A 84 -16.08 10.43 -4.29
N TYR A 85 -16.30 10.14 -3.01
CA TYR A 85 -15.81 8.91 -2.41
C TYR A 85 -16.76 8.32 -1.36
N VAL A 86 -16.56 7.04 -1.05
CA VAL A 86 -17.18 6.33 0.08
C VAL A 86 -16.10 5.80 1.00
N GLU A 87 -16.40 5.72 2.29
CA GLU A 87 -15.48 5.19 3.30
C GLU A 87 -16.03 3.95 3.97
N LEU A 88 -15.19 2.93 4.10
CA LEU A 88 -15.54 1.65 4.69
C LEU A 88 -14.53 1.25 5.75
N LEU A 89 -15.04 0.70 6.85
CA LEU A 89 -14.25 -0.01 7.84
C LEU A 89 -14.50 -1.51 7.68
N LEU A 90 -13.49 -2.28 7.31
CA LEU A 90 -13.61 -3.72 7.05
C LEU A 90 -12.56 -4.51 7.83
N SER A 91 -12.98 -5.61 8.45
CA SER A 91 -12.06 -6.60 9.04
C SER A 91 -11.35 -7.40 7.95
N GLU A 92 -12.07 -7.75 6.89
CA GLU A 92 -11.58 -8.53 5.77
C GLU A 92 -12.07 -7.95 4.45
N ILE A 93 -11.09 -7.69 3.56
CA ILE A 93 -11.30 -7.15 2.23
C ILE A 93 -11.29 -8.32 1.25
N VAL A 94 -12.44 -8.58 0.64
CA VAL A 94 -12.62 -9.68 -0.32
C VAL A 94 -13.31 -9.16 -1.58
N PRO A 95 -12.99 -9.70 -2.77
CA PRO A 95 -13.53 -9.21 -4.04
C PRO A 95 -15.06 -9.16 -4.08
N GLY A 96 -15.72 -10.19 -3.54
CA GLY A 96 -17.19 -10.27 -3.53
C GLY A 96 -17.87 -9.13 -2.78
N LYS A 97 -17.30 -8.66 -1.66
CA LYS A 97 -17.86 -7.51 -0.91
C LYS A 97 -17.75 -6.22 -1.69
N LEU A 98 -16.59 -5.98 -2.31
CA LEU A 98 -16.35 -4.76 -3.07
C LEU A 98 -17.15 -4.74 -4.38
N ALA A 99 -17.41 -5.90 -4.98
CA ALA A 99 -18.25 -6.04 -6.18
C ALA A 99 -19.71 -5.61 -5.97
N LEU A 100 -20.21 -5.62 -4.73
CA LEU A 100 -21.57 -5.15 -4.41
C LEU A 100 -21.73 -3.63 -4.59
N MET A 101 -20.63 -2.87 -4.59
CA MET A 101 -20.60 -1.42 -4.75
C MET A 101 -20.08 -1.09 -6.16
N GLY A 102 -20.87 -1.43 -7.17
CA GLY A 102 -20.48 -1.33 -8.58
C GLY A 102 -20.30 0.11 -9.10
N ASP A 103 -20.80 1.09 -8.34
CA ASP A 103 -20.64 2.53 -8.56
C ASP A 103 -19.25 3.05 -8.12
N VAL A 104 -18.52 2.28 -7.31
CA VAL A 104 -17.12 2.59 -6.96
C VAL A 104 -16.22 2.03 -8.04
N GLU A 105 -15.41 2.88 -8.65
CA GLU A 105 -14.57 2.51 -9.79
C GLU A 105 -13.10 2.31 -9.41
N CYS A 106 -12.67 2.77 -8.23
CA CYS A 106 -11.32 2.58 -7.70
C CYS A 106 -11.35 2.45 -6.18
N TRP A 107 -10.62 1.46 -5.65
CA TRP A 107 -10.47 1.23 -4.22
C TRP A 107 -9.07 1.58 -3.76
N VAL A 108 -8.98 2.23 -2.61
CA VAL A 108 -7.73 2.43 -1.88
C VAL A 108 -7.87 1.73 -0.54
N GLN A 109 -6.94 0.83 -0.24
CA GLN A 109 -6.92 0.11 1.03
C GLN A 109 -5.79 0.60 1.92
N VAL A 110 -6.15 0.96 3.15
CA VAL A 110 -5.25 1.26 4.26
C VAL A 110 -5.31 0.06 5.21
N ALA A 111 -4.70 -1.04 4.77
CA ALA A 111 -4.62 -2.31 5.50
C ALA A 111 -3.31 -3.03 5.12
N CYS A 112 -3.35 -4.33 4.82
CA CYS A 112 -2.19 -5.08 4.37
C CYS A 112 -1.82 -4.74 2.92
N PRO A 113 -0.63 -4.17 2.63
CA PRO A 113 -0.24 -3.73 1.28
C PRO A 113 -0.16 -4.89 0.28
N ARG A 114 0.10 -6.11 0.77
CA ARG A 114 0.14 -7.32 -0.04
C ARG A 114 -1.15 -7.62 -0.77
N LEU A 115 -2.30 -7.17 -0.25
CA LEU A 115 -3.57 -7.40 -0.92
C LEU A 115 -3.62 -6.68 -2.28
N SER A 116 -3.12 -5.45 -2.35
CA SER A 116 -3.00 -4.72 -3.61
C SER A 116 -1.90 -5.29 -4.49
N ILE A 117 -0.73 -5.59 -3.91
CA ILE A 117 0.47 -5.98 -4.66
C ILE A 117 0.36 -7.40 -5.21
N ASP A 118 0.02 -8.37 -4.36
CA ASP A 118 0.03 -9.80 -4.71
C ASP A 118 -1.34 -10.29 -5.22
N TRP A 119 -2.45 -9.62 -4.86
CA TRP A 119 -3.83 -10.09 -5.14
C TRP A 119 -4.71 -9.04 -5.84
N GLY A 120 -4.16 -7.89 -6.22
CA GLY A 120 -4.95 -6.78 -6.78
C GLY A 120 -5.72 -7.13 -8.05
N TYR A 121 -5.19 -8.06 -8.86
CA TYR A 121 -5.83 -8.55 -10.09
C TYR A 121 -7.12 -9.35 -9.84
N ALA A 122 -7.33 -9.86 -8.62
CA ALA A 122 -8.53 -10.64 -8.28
C ALA A 122 -9.76 -9.74 -8.03
N PHE A 123 -9.57 -8.43 -7.96
CA PHE A 123 -10.64 -7.46 -7.74
C PHE A 123 -11.20 -6.96 -9.08
N PRO A 124 -12.53 -6.76 -9.18
CA PRO A 124 -13.15 -6.27 -10.42
C PRO A 124 -12.79 -4.83 -10.75
N ARG A 125 -12.31 -4.07 -9.75
CA ARG A 125 -11.89 -2.68 -9.84
C ARG A 125 -10.48 -2.54 -9.26
N PRO A 126 -9.68 -1.57 -9.73
CA PRO A 126 -8.33 -1.33 -9.21
C PRO A 126 -8.33 -1.21 -7.69
N LEU A 127 -7.44 -1.98 -7.05
CA LEU A 127 -7.18 -1.90 -5.62
C LEU A 127 -5.77 -1.34 -5.39
N LEU A 128 -5.70 -0.11 -4.91
CA LEU A 128 -4.48 0.66 -4.72
C LEU A 128 -4.02 0.63 -3.26
N THR A 129 -2.71 0.69 -3.07
CA THR A 129 -2.10 1.08 -1.81
C THR A 129 -2.17 2.61 -1.63
N PRO A 130 -1.96 3.13 -0.42
CA PRO A 130 -1.88 4.56 -0.14
C PRO A 130 -0.84 5.33 -0.95
N TYR A 131 0.30 4.69 -1.24
CA TYR A 131 1.33 5.28 -2.09
C TYR A 131 0.82 5.48 -3.52
N GLU A 132 0.25 4.43 -4.09
CA GLU A 132 -0.24 4.44 -5.47
C GLU A 132 -1.44 5.35 -5.65
N ALA A 133 -2.27 5.50 -4.62
CA ALA A 133 -3.32 6.51 -4.59
C ALA A 133 -2.74 7.93 -4.70
N GLN A 134 -1.65 8.25 -3.98
CA GLN A 134 -0.98 9.55 -4.10
C GLN A 134 -0.36 9.75 -5.48
N VAL A 135 0.18 8.69 -6.10
CA VAL A 135 0.68 8.74 -7.48
C VAL A 135 -0.47 8.95 -8.48
N ALA A 136 -1.56 8.20 -8.34
CA ALA A 136 -2.75 8.33 -9.19
C ALA A 136 -3.36 9.74 -9.09
N LEU A 137 -3.42 10.28 -7.88
CA LEU A 137 -3.82 11.66 -7.61
C LEU A 137 -2.74 12.67 -8.00
N GLY A 138 -1.54 12.30 -8.44
CA GLY A 138 -0.50 13.26 -8.86
C GLY A 138 0.02 14.14 -7.72
N VAL A 139 -0.08 13.66 -6.47
CA VAL A 139 0.53 14.28 -5.28
C VAL A 139 2.00 13.88 -5.16
N ARG A 140 2.34 12.70 -5.68
CA ARG A 140 3.70 12.15 -5.71
C ARG A 140 4.01 11.66 -7.11
N ASP A 141 5.29 11.69 -7.47
CA ASP A 141 5.75 11.00 -8.67
C ASP A 141 5.78 9.48 -8.48
N GLY A 142 5.45 8.78 -9.55
CA GLY A 142 5.53 7.32 -9.62
C GLY A 142 6.97 6.86 -9.70
N TRP A 143 7.22 5.62 -9.27
CA TRP A 143 8.53 4.98 -9.37
C TRP A 143 9.02 4.85 -10.83
N ASP A 144 8.11 4.96 -11.80
CA ASP A 144 8.34 4.88 -13.23
C ASP A 144 8.83 6.21 -13.86
N LYS A 145 8.80 7.32 -13.12
CA LYS A 145 9.24 8.64 -13.60
C LYS A 145 10.66 8.99 -13.16
N ASP A 146 11.28 9.95 -13.85
CA ASP A 146 12.67 10.42 -13.66
C ASP A 146 13.01 11.03 -12.28
N GLY A 147 12.07 11.04 -11.31
CA GLY A 147 12.30 11.38 -9.90
C GLY A 147 11.98 10.27 -8.90
N GLY A 148 11.43 9.13 -9.35
CA GLY A 148 10.92 8.04 -8.50
C GLY A 148 11.96 7.00 -8.08
N GLY A 149 13.23 7.18 -8.47
CA GLY A 149 14.34 6.29 -8.11
C GLY A 149 14.30 4.89 -8.75
N GLY A 150 13.38 4.63 -9.69
CA GLY A 150 13.31 3.37 -10.45
C GLY A 150 12.87 2.13 -9.65
N VAL A 151 12.51 2.31 -8.38
CA VAL A 151 12.19 1.23 -7.44
C VAL A 151 10.82 1.45 -6.81
N TYR A 152 9.93 0.46 -6.95
CA TYR A 152 8.65 0.45 -6.27
C TYR A 152 8.88 0.41 -4.74
N PRO A 153 8.35 1.37 -3.97
CA PRO A 153 8.62 1.46 -2.54
C PRO A 153 7.89 0.35 -1.77
N MET A 154 8.68 -0.49 -1.08
CA MET A 154 8.19 -1.60 -0.25
C MET A 154 8.27 -1.29 1.26
N ASP A 155 8.34 -0.02 1.62
CA ASP A 155 8.57 0.46 2.98
C ASP A 155 7.29 0.66 3.80
N TYR A 156 6.14 0.15 3.35
CA TYR A 156 4.82 0.42 3.91
C TYR A 156 4.72 0.31 5.45
N TYR A 157 5.39 -0.68 6.06
CA TYR A 157 5.41 -0.89 7.51
C TYR A 157 6.58 -0.23 8.25
N GLY A 158 7.47 0.45 7.52
CA GLY A 158 8.55 1.23 8.09
C GLY A 158 8.03 2.28 9.08
N ARG A 159 8.83 2.62 10.09
CA ARG A 159 8.49 3.63 11.10
C ARG A 159 8.11 4.98 10.46
N ASP A 160 8.79 5.32 9.38
CA ASP A 160 8.56 6.53 8.58
C ASP A 160 8.08 6.16 7.16
N GLY A 161 7.52 4.95 7.01
CA GLY A 161 7.10 4.38 5.74
C GLY A 161 5.71 4.82 5.28
N LEU A 162 5.39 4.53 4.03
CA LEU A 162 4.22 5.08 3.34
C LEU A 162 2.84 4.61 3.87
N GLY A 163 2.80 3.57 4.70
CA GLY A 163 1.59 3.08 5.36
C GLY A 163 1.39 3.60 6.79
N ARG A 164 2.40 4.29 7.35
CA ARG A 164 2.44 4.71 8.75
C ARG A 164 2.71 6.22 8.87
N THR A 165 1.93 7.02 8.15
CA THR A 165 1.98 8.48 8.30
C THR A 165 1.59 8.88 9.73
N LYS A 166 2.33 9.84 10.30
CA LYS A 166 2.05 10.44 11.60
C LYS A 166 0.99 11.54 11.44
N PRO A 167 0.24 11.90 12.51
CA PRO A 167 -0.58 13.10 12.49
C PRO A 167 0.29 14.32 12.16
N ALA A 168 -0.24 15.24 11.36
CA ALA A 168 0.41 16.52 11.13
C ALA A 168 0.58 17.24 12.48
N VAL A 169 1.83 17.45 12.88
CA VAL A 169 2.17 18.40 13.95
C VAL A 169 2.12 19.79 13.32
N GLU A 170 1.47 20.75 13.99
CA GLU A 170 1.50 22.16 13.57
C GLU A 170 2.96 22.59 13.33
N GLY A 171 3.29 22.90 12.07
CA GLY A 171 4.62 23.33 11.64
C GLY A 171 5.51 22.28 10.95
N ASP A 172 5.04 21.06 10.63
CA ASP A 172 5.84 20.10 9.84
C ASP A 172 5.65 20.30 8.33
N GLU A 173 6.48 21.18 7.76
CA GLU A 173 6.58 21.45 6.31
C GLU A 173 7.02 20.22 5.49
N ARG A 174 7.31 19.08 6.13
CA ARG A 174 7.67 17.82 5.44
C ARG A 174 6.49 17.08 4.80
N GLY A 175 5.26 17.52 5.08
CA GLY A 175 4.06 17.08 4.37
C GLY A 175 3.85 17.78 3.02
N ASP A 176 4.53 18.90 2.81
CA ASP A 176 4.47 19.71 1.60
C ASP A 176 5.74 19.49 0.79
N VAL A 177 5.71 18.46 -0.07
CA VAL A 177 6.59 18.49 -1.23
C VAL A 177 6.03 19.58 -2.15
N VAL A 178 6.44 20.82 -1.88
CA VAL A 178 6.38 21.89 -2.87
C VAL A 178 7.34 21.48 -3.98
N VAL A 179 6.80 20.91 -5.05
CA VAL A 179 7.52 20.79 -6.30
C VAL A 179 7.58 22.20 -6.86
N GLU A 180 8.65 22.94 -6.56
CA GLU A 180 8.95 24.15 -7.33
C GLU A 180 9.28 23.71 -8.76
N ALA A 181 8.41 24.10 -9.69
CA ALA A 181 8.65 23.98 -11.11
C ALA A 181 9.67 25.06 -11.51
N GLY A 182 10.89 24.61 -11.84
CA GLY A 182 11.90 25.36 -12.56
C GLY A 182 12.20 24.70 -13.89
#